data_AF-A0A0Q9S4F3-F1
#
_entry.id   AF-A0A0Q9S4F3-F1
#
_cell.length_a   1.000
_cell.length_b   1.000
_cell.length_c   1.000
_cell.angle_alpha   90.00
_cell.angle_beta   90.00
_cell.angle_gamma   90.00
#
_symmetry.space_group_name_H-M   'P 1'
#
loop_
_entity.id
_entity.type
_entity.pdbx_description
1 polymer ?
#
loop_
_entity_poly.entity_id
_entity_poly.type
_entity_poly.pdbx_seq_one_letter_code
_entity_poly.pdbx_strand_id
1 'polypeptide(L)'
;MKRMPFERPTDHYDKRISNIDEQICDLIRQRKDISDNNPGFPPFEYISNWATTFELYEDFLKAVFGAGLATDRAGKIGGHYR
;
A
#
# COMPACT_ATOMS: atom_id res chain seq x y z
N MET A 1 -0.44 26.52 -13.15
CA MET A 1 -1.84 26.14 -12.91
C MET A 1 -1.97 25.62 -11.48
N LYS A 2 -2.89 26.17 -10.67
CA LYS A 2 -3.25 25.56 -9.38
C LYS A 2 -3.97 24.25 -9.70
N ARG A 3 -3.44 23.10 -9.25
CA ARG A 3 -4.16 21.83 -9.37
C ARG A 3 -5.44 21.95 -8.55
N MET A 4 -6.61 21.86 -9.21
CA MET A 4 -7.84 21.62 -8.47
C MET A 4 -7.70 20.28 -7.74
N PRO A 5 -8.17 20.15 -6.49
CA PRO A 5 -8.20 18.86 -5.82
C PRO A 5 -9.00 17.89 -6.70
N PHE A 6 -8.34 16.84 -7.18
CA PHE A 6 -9.05 15.75 -7.85
C PHE A 6 -9.71 14.92 -6.77
N GLU A 7 -11.00 15.12 -6.57
CA GLU A 7 -11.80 14.21 -5.75
C GLU A 7 -11.93 12.90 -6.51
N ARG A 8 -11.49 11.80 -5.88
CA ARG A 8 -11.63 10.47 -6.47
C ARG A 8 -13.11 10.09 -6.37
N PRO A 9 -13.82 9.86 -7.48
CA PRO A 9 -15.21 9.43 -7.43
C PRO A 9 -15.31 8.10 -6.67
N THR A 10 -16.21 8.02 -5.70
CA THR A 10 -16.46 6.80 -4.92
C THR A 10 -17.75 6.09 -5.33
N ASP A 11 -18.46 6.64 -6.31
CA ASP A 11 -19.79 6.20 -6.73
C ASP A 11 -19.83 4.75 -7.24
N HIS A 12 -18.70 4.23 -7.73
CA HIS A 12 -18.56 2.87 -8.24
C HIS A 12 -17.91 1.89 -7.23
N TYR A 13 -17.72 2.31 -5.99
CA TYR A 13 -17.12 1.45 -4.97
C TYR A 13 -18.09 0.34 -4.55
N ASP A 14 -17.68 -0.91 -4.73
CA ASP A 14 -18.44 -2.07 -4.29
C ASP A 14 -18.25 -2.29 -2.78
N LYS A 15 -19.28 -2.02 -1.98
CA LYS A 15 -19.18 -2.17 -0.52
C LYS A 15 -18.87 -3.61 -0.07
N ARG A 16 -19.09 -4.62 -0.91
CA ARG A 16 -18.79 -6.02 -0.58
C ARG A 16 -17.28 -6.27 -0.42
N ILE A 17 -16.43 -5.44 -1.04
CA ILE A 17 -14.97 -5.56 -0.91
C ILE A 17 -14.39 -4.81 0.29
N SER A 18 -15.21 -4.06 1.05
CA SER A 18 -14.74 -3.27 2.20
C SER A 18 -13.99 -4.08 3.26
N ASN A 19 -14.46 -5.29 3.57
CA ASN A 19 -13.76 -6.18 4.49
C ASN A 19 -12.39 -6.63 3.96
N ILE A 20 -12.27 -6.82 2.64
CA ILE A 20 -10.98 -7.14 2.01
C ILE A 20 -10.03 -5.95 2.09
N ASP A 21 -10.52 -4.75 1.82
CA ASP A 21 -9.73 -3.52 1.91
C ASP A 21 -9.24 -3.27 3.35
N GLU A 22 -10.08 -3.53 4.36
CA GLU A 22 -9.69 -3.47 5.76
C GLU A 22 -8.58 -4.49 6.10
N GLN A 23 -8.69 -5.73 5.61
CA GLN A 23 -7.65 -6.74 5.77
C GLN A 23 -6.35 -6.36 5.08
N ILE A 24 -6.40 -5.73 3.90
CA ILE A 24 -5.22 -5.20 3.21
C ILE A 24 -4.53 -4.14 4.08
N CYS A 25 -5.29 -3.23 4.69
CA CYS A 25 -4.75 -2.23 5.62
C CYS A 25 -4.04 -2.88 6.82
N ASP A 26 -4.64 -3.89 7.44
CA ASP A 26 -4.03 -4.58 8.58
C ASP A 26 -2.76 -5.35 8.17
N LEU A 27 -2.77 -6.03 7.01
CA LEU A 27 -1.59 -6.71 6.47
C LEU A 27 -0.44 -5.73 6.17
N ILE A 28 -0.74 -4.54 5.64
CA ILE A 28 0.26 -3.49 5.42
C ILE A 28 0.87 -3.02 6.74
N ARG A 29 0.05 -2.83 7.79
CA ARG A 29 0.53 -2.49 9.14
C ARG A 29 1.42 -3.60 9.69
N GLN A 30 0.96 -4.85 9.67
CA GLN A 30 1.73 -6.00 10.15
C GLN A 30 3.08 -6.12 9.42
N ARG A 31 3.11 -5.93 8.10
CA ARG A 31 4.35 -5.95 7.31
C ARG A 31 5.37 -4.93 7.82
N LYS A 32 4.92 -3.72 8.18
CA LYS A 32 5.80 -2.68 8.75
C LYS A 32 6.29 -3.07 10.13
N ASP A 33 5.39 -3.49 11.01
CA ASP A 33 5.71 -3.83 12.39
C ASP A 33 6.76 -4.96 12.47
N ILE A 34 6.60 -6.01 11.66
CA ILE A 34 7.55 -7.15 11.60
C ILE A 34 8.91 -6.73 11.06
N SER A 35 8.94 -5.77 10.13
CA SER A 35 10.17 -5.30 9.48
C SER A 35 10.87 -4.14 10.21
N ASP A 36 10.42 -3.77 11.42
CA ASP A 36 10.89 -2.59 12.14
C ASP A 36 10.82 -1.30 11.29
N ASN A 37 9.67 -1.08 10.65
CA ASN A 37 9.43 0.03 9.71
C ASN A 37 10.38 0.07 8.50
N ASN A 38 11.10 -1.01 8.19
CA ASN A 38 11.98 -1.10 7.02
C ASN A 38 11.68 -2.34 6.16
N PRO A 39 10.50 -2.39 5.51
CA PRO A 39 10.02 -3.62 4.90
C PRO A 39 10.67 -3.97 3.55
N GLY A 40 11.46 -3.06 2.96
CA GLY A 40 12.14 -3.28 1.70
C GLY A 40 11.22 -3.63 0.52
N PHE A 41 11.83 -4.01 -0.61
CA PHE A 41 11.13 -4.46 -1.80
C PHE A 41 11.25 -5.98 -1.95
N PRO A 42 10.17 -6.73 -2.25
CA PRO A 42 10.26 -8.17 -2.46
C PRO A 42 11.16 -8.53 -3.66
N PRO A 43 11.88 -9.66 -3.64
CA PRO A 43 12.60 -10.18 -4.80
C PRO A 43 11.69 -10.32 -6.03
N PHE A 44 12.22 -10.04 -7.22
CA PHE A 44 11.43 -10.14 -8.47
C PHE A 44 10.91 -11.55 -8.74
N GLU A 45 11.68 -12.58 -8.38
CA GLU A 45 11.22 -13.97 -8.46
C GLU A 45 9.92 -14.22 -7.66
N TYR A 46 9.79 -13.63 -6.48
CA TYR A 46 8.58 -13.78 -5.67
C TYR A 46 7.41 -13.03 -6.30
N ILE A 47 7.67 -11.83 -6.84
CA ILE A 47 6.65 -11.04 -7.53
C ILE A 47 6.12 -11.77 -8.76
N SER A 48 7.00 -12.33 -9.60
CA SER A 48 6.59 -13.12 -10.77
C SER A 48 5.79 -14.36 -10.34
N ASN A 49 6.23 -15.08 -9.30
CA ASN A 49 5.51 -16.24 -8.78
C ASN A 49 4.11 -15.88 -8.25
N TRP A 50 3.98 -14.80 -7.47
CA TRP A 50 2.69 -14.33 -6.99
C TRP A 50 1.79 -13.81 -8.11
N ALA A 51 2.35 -13.10 -9.09
CA ALA A 51 1.63 -12.64 -10.28
C ALA A 51 0.98 -13.83 -11.00
N THR A 52 1.73 -14.90 -11.24
CA THR A 52 1.18 -16.13 -11.84
C THR A 52 0.17 -16.81 -10.92
N THR A 53 0.46 -16.95 -9.63
CA THR A 53 -0.38 -17.71 -8.68
C THR A 53 -1.75 -17.06 -8.45
N PHE A 54 -1.77 -15.73 -8.37
CA PHE A 54 -2.99 -14.96 -8.11
C PHE A 54 -3.61 -14.37 -9.38
N GLU A 55 -3.08 -14.72 -10.55
CA GLU A 55 -3.53 -14.21 -11.86
C GLU A 55 -3.52 -12.66 -11.93
N LEU A 56 -2.48 -12.05 -11.37
CA LEU A 56 -2.28 -10.61 -11.32
C LEU A 56 -1.20 -10.15 -12.29
N TYR A 57 -1.30 -8.89 -12.74
CA TYR A 57 -0.26 -8.30 -13.56
C TYR A 57 1.00 -8.02 -12.73
N GLU A 58 2.17 -8.41 -13.24
CA GLU A 58 3.43 -8.31 -12.49
C GLU A 58 3.77 -6.86 -12.13
N ASP A 59 3.62 -5.92 -13.07
CA ASP A 59 3.93 -4.51 -12.79
C ASP A 59 2.90 -3.86 -11.85
N PHE A 60 1.68 -4.42 -11.77
CA PHE A 60 0.72 -4.00 -10.75
C PHE A 60 1.25 -4.35 -9.36
N LEU A 61 1.74 -5.57 -9.15
CA LEU A 61 2.37 -5.96 -7.88
C LEU A 61 3.62 -5.11 -7.59
N LYS A 62 4.46 -4.84 -8.59
CA LYS A 62 5.62 -3.93 -8.41
C LYS A 62 5.17 -2.54 -7.96
N ALA A 63 4.08 -2.00 -8.52
CA ALA A 63 3.54 -0.71 -8.12
C ALA A 63 2.98 -0.74 -6.68
N VAL A 64 2.29 -1.82 -6.29
CA VAL A 64 1.79 -2.00 -4.91
C VAL A 64 2.93 -2.00 -3.89
N PHE A 65 3.95 -2.84 -4.11
CA PHE A 65 5.09 -2.91 -3.20
C PHE A 65 5.98 -1.66 -3.26
N GLY A 66 6.07 -1.00 -4.42
CA GLY A 66 6.79 0.26 -4.59
C GLY A 66 6.11 1.42 -3.86
N ALA A 67 4.78 1.48 -3.87
CA ALA A 67 4.02 2.45 -3.09
C ALA A 67 4.21 2.23 -1.58
N GLY A 68 4.30 0.96 -1.14
CA GLY A 68 4.55 0.60 0.25
C GLY A 68 5.86 1.14 0.83
N LEU A 69 6.91 1.28 -0.01
CA LEU A 69 8.19 1.90 0.37
C LEU A 69 8.10 3.41 0.63
N ALA A 70 7.19 4.11 -0.05
CA ALA A 70 7.08 5.56 0.08
C ALA A 70 6.33 6.01 1.35
N THR A 71 5.82 5.06 2.14
CA THR A 71 4.98 5.34 3.30
C THR A 71 5.76 5.60 4.60
N ASP A 72 7.08 5.75 4.52
CA ASP A 72 7.97 6.06 5.66
C ASP A 72 7.90 7.53 6.11
N ARG A 73 6.99 8.33 5.56
CA ARG A 73 6.63 9.64 6.13
C ARG A 73 5.66 9.51 7.30
N ALA A 74 6.06 8.75 8.32
CA ALA A 74 5.48 8.84 9.66
C ALA A 74 6.54 8.62 10.76
N GLY A 75 7.79 8.98 10.49
CA GLY A 75 8.73 9.32 11.55
C GLY A 75 8.41 10.70 12.12
N LYS A 76 7.75 10.72 13.30
CA LYS A 76 7.50 11.90 14.17
C LYS A 76 6.41 12.89 13.73
N ILE A 77 5.18 12.65 14.17
CA ILE A 77 4.29 13.72 14.65
C ILE A 77 3.87 13.41 16.09
N GLY A 78 4.88 13.37 16.97
CA GLY A 78 4.70 13.38 18.42
C GLY A 78 5.70 14.36 19.00
N GLY A 79 5.20 15.50 19.50
CA GLY A 79 5.95 16.44 20.34
C GLY A 79 6.50 17.67 19.61
N HIS A 80 5.67 18.72 19.54
CA HIS A 80 5.93 20.05 20.12
C HIS A 80 5.07 21.10 19.40
N TYR A 81 3.86 21.30 19.91
CA TYR A 81 3.34 22.67 19.99
C TYR A 81 4.00 23.32 21.20
N ARG A 82 4.97 24.18 20.95
CA ARG A 82 5.28 25.34 21.78
C ARG A 82 5.45 26.53 20.85
#